data_AF-A0A9W7C719-F1
#
_entry.id   AF-A0A9W7C719-F1
#
_cell.length_a   1.000
_cell.length_b   1.000
_cell.length_c   1.000
_cell.angle_alpha   90.00
_cell.angle_beta   90.00
_cell.angle_gamma   90.00
#
_symmetry.space_group_name_H-M   'P 1'
#
loop_
_entity.id
_entity.type
_entity.pdbx_description
1 polymer ?
#
loop_
_entity_poly.entity_id
_entity_poly.type
_entity_poly.pdbx_seq_one_letter_code
_entity_poly.pdbx_strand_id
1 'polypeptide(L)'
;MTSSSLPPAPPRHAWSSATTDNPNSSTLTTVEDPITGGGNVNTYLTMPVEECERMIEGLKEFKVVEVGSSVYLNQFNNLQTLNLTAHQHAQSHTDEYILEALSTFTALPKLLHNLLTLETYRTRVLTPLLTEHSNLPNKSGMRMYFTLYSEGVTLNLLELLFFHKHVISENLPHILDAVDYCVRQLRCLAVPVKSSRMMEFIKKEYKPGEEGNRIMERSKTEELQEHQHTIQYTLGLSSLTILRYLLESFPALPLNVQSRLLKTHDILLMIIPLIEEPPWIRRKNGGWEVWEEGKWEARTGVELNKLGKCGAQCWLCVFYLTGTKECRESYPLNEFRKGQILRLRKYLTDGLIDQLPVLADVRRYFDELALLSVPNHPSEREMTEIAPLKDQIERSYSPDTLESHYNTVWKNVEDRNDPDLKMLTDVYTQEGVESVLGEPKPFKLNGLPVEKVIVSWEAGSVEFEIKKKEIPKGVESETERGIFKRYKMTQKTNSIQIPPAAVDLPLTATLTFVSEIGHTCTVSSPLNFPSDKQKHWHQIGSVEVECVVQVGLEKQPGGEWIVNKGFVSLPVNEEEE
;
A
#
# COMPACT_ATOMS: atom_id res chain seq x y z
N MET A 1 -11.06 -56.48 -4.89
CA MET A 1 -10.09 -55.80 -5.75
C MET A 1 -10.83 -54.76 -6.56
N THR A 2 -10.45 -53.51 -6.34
CA THR A 2 -11.07 -52.25 -6.74
C THR A 2 -10.57 -51.79 -8.12
N SER A 3 -11.44 -51.22 -8.96
CA SER A 3 -11.03 -50.21 -9.94
C SER A 3 -12.22 -49.28 -10.24
N SER A 4 -12.11 -48.08 -9.68
CA SER A 4 -13.00 -46.93 -9.80
C SER A 4 -12.90 -46.27 -11.18
N SER A 5 -14.04 -46.02 -11.81
CA SER A 5 -14.19 -45.17 -12.99
C SER A 5 -14.04 -43.70 -12.60
N LEU A 6 -13.07 -43.00 -13.20
CA LEU A 6 -12.93 -41.54 -13.13
C LEU A 6 -14.03 -40.85 -13.95
N PRO A 7 -14.51 -39.66 -13.53
CA PRO A 7 -15.47 -38.87 -14.29
C PRO A 7 -14.83 -38.21 -15.54
N PRO A 8 -15.62 -37.83 -16.55
CA PRO A 8 -15.11 -37.22 -17.78
C PRO A 8 -14.53 -35.83 -17.50
N ALA A 9 -13.42 -35.52 -18.17
CA ALA A 9 -12.75 -34.23 -18.09
C ALA A 9 -13.65 -33.08 -18.62
N PRO A 10 -13.58 -31.88 -18.02
CA PRO A 10 -14.32 -30.71 -18.50
C PRO A 10 -13.77 -30.19 -19.84
N PRO A 11 -14.59 -29.44 -20.61
CA PRO A 11 -14.20 -28.96 -21.93
C PRO A 11 -13.09 -27.91 -21.82
N ARG A 12 -12.04 -28.04 -22.65
CA ARG A 12 -10.96 -27.08 -22.75
C ARG A 12 -11.41 -25.82 -23.53
N HIS A 13 -10.96 -24.64 -23.09
CA HIS A 13 -11.20 -23.36 -23.77
C HIS A 13 -10.46 -23.27 -25.12
N ALA A 14 -10.98 -22.43 -26.02
CA ALA A 14 -10.62 -22.35 -27.44
C ALA A 14 -9.18 -21.85 -27.76
N TRP A 15 -8.38 -21.50 -26.75
CA TRP A 15 -6.97 -21.10 -26.92
C TRP A 15 -5.97 -22.19 -26.49
N SER A 16 -6.45 -23.32 -25.96
CA SER A 16 -5.60 -24.46 -25.54
C SER A 16 -4.94 -25.25 -26.69
N SER A 17 -5.15 -24.84 -27.95
CA SER A 17 -4.64 -25.53 -29.15
C SER A 17 -3.32 -24.99 -29.71
N ALA A 18 -2.68 -24.01 -29.06
CA ALA A 18 -1.46 -23.37 -29.59
C ALA A 18 -0.14 -23.82 -28.93
N THR A 19 -0.17 -24.67 -27.90
CA THR A 19 1.05 -25.09 -27.18
C THR A 19 1.03 -26.58 -26.87
N THR A 20 1.14 -27.40 -27.91
CA THR A 20 1.56 -28.79 -27.76
C THR A 20 2.90 -28.96 -28.45
N ASP A 21 3.97 -29.04 -27.64
CA ASP A 21 5.05 -30.04 -27.75
C ASP A 21 6.27 -29.60 -26.93
N ASN A 22 6.45 -30.13 -25.71
CA ASN A 22 7.62 -30.93 -25.28
C ASN A 22 7.56 -31.23 -23.77
N PRO A 23 7.64 -32.50 -23.31
CA PRO A 23 7.75 -32.84 -21.90
C PRO A 23 9.22 -33.06 -21.51
N ASN A 24 9.65 -32.37 -20.45
CA ASN A 24 10.93 -32.43 -19.74
C ASN A 24 11.96 -31.35 -20.10
N SER A 25 12.02 -30.32 -19.26
CA SER A 25 13.24 -29.69 -18.70
C SER A 25 12.96 -28.22 -18.39
N SER A 26 13.11 -27.89 -17.11
CA SER A 26 13.36 -26.55 -16.61
C SER A 26 14.34 -25.75 -17.48
N THR A 27 13.91 -24.62 -18.02
CA THR A 27 14.79 -23.48 -18.35
C THR A 27 13.97 -22.23 -18.59
N LEU A 28 14.39 -21.14 -17.93
CA LEU A 28 14.07 -19.76 -18.27
C LEU A 28 14.19 -19.52 -19.78
N THR A 29 13.26 -18.76 -20.35
CA THR A 29 13.47 -18.10 -21.64
C THR A 29 13.16 -16.61 -21.48
N THR A 30 14.23 -15.83 -21.41
CA THR A 30 14.23 -14.42 -21.81
C THR A 30 13.90 -14.36 -23.30
N VAL A 31 12.78 -13.75 -23.65
CA VAL A 31 12.51 -13.35 -25.04
C VAL A 31 13.22 -12.02 -25.27
N GLU A 32 14.34 -12.07 -25.99
CA GLU A 32 14.99 -10.88 -26.53
C GLU A 32 14.21 -10.44 -27.79
N ASP A 33 13.52 -9.31 -27.72
CA ASP A 33 13.15 -8.56 -28.92
C ASP A 33 14.35 -7.71 -29.36
N PRO A 34 14.82 -7.82 -30.62
CA PRO A 34 15.94 -7.03 -31.10
C PRO A 34 15.41 -5.73 -31.73
N ILE A 35 15.29 -4.65 -30.96
CA ILE A 35 15.49 -3.29 -31.47
C ILE A 35 16.22 -2.45 -30.40
N THR A 36 17.37 -1.94 -30.82
CA THR A 36 18.31 -1.02 -30.17
C THR A 36 17.69 0.19 -29.47
N GLY A 37 18.10 0.41 -28.21
CA GLY A 37 17.97 1.67 -27.48
C GLY A 37 17.92 1.43 -25.97
N GLY A 38 18.95 1.81 -25.22
CA GLY A 38 19.09 1.53 -23.78
C GLY A 38 17.96 2.13 -22.93
N GLY A 39 16.90 1.36 -22.73
CA GLY A 39 15.82 1.61 -21.78
C GLY A 39 15.75 0.46 -20.76
N ASN A 40 15.35 0.79 -19.53
CA ASN A 40 15.10 -0.16 -18.44
C ASN A 40 14.35 -1.40 -18.95
N VAL A 41 14.95 -2.57 -18.78
CA VAL A 41 14.28 -3.85 -19.02
C VAL A 41 13.31 -4.06 -17.86
N ASN A 42 12.04 -3.67 -18.03
CA ASN A 42 10.99 -4.02 -17.08
C ASN A 42 10.86 -5.55 -17.05
N THR A 43 11.27 -6.15 -15.94
CA THR A 43 11.13 -7.59 -15.68
C THR A 43 9.69 -7.84 -15.22
N TYR A 44 8.98 -8.74 -15.88
CA TYR A 44 7.56 -9.05 -15.59
C TYR A 44 7.43 -10.28 -14.69
N LEU A 45 6.39 -10.30 -13.83
CA LEU A 45 6.04 -11.49 -13.07
C LEU A 45 5.30 -12.47 -14.00
N THR A 46 6.03 -13.34 -14.67
CA THR A 46 5.42 -14.36 -15.53
C THR A 46 4.94 -15.56 -14.71
N MET A 47 3.65 -15.57 -14.34
CA MET A 47 2.97 -16.75 -13.83
C MET A 47 2.30 -17.53 -14.98
N PRO A 48 2.43 -18.87 -15.06
CA PRO A 48 1.70 -19.67 -16.02
C PRO A 48 0.18 -19.54 -15.84
N VAL A 49 -0.56 -19.39 -16.94
CA VAL A 49 -2.04 -19.23 -16.91
C VAL A 49 -2.72 -20.37 -16.14
N GLU A 50 -2.28 -21.62 -16.35
CA GLU A 50 -2.83 -22.79 -15.65
C GLU A 50 -2.67 -22.72 -14.12
N GLU A 51 -1.60 -22.07 -13.64
CA GLU A 51 -1.37 -21.88 -12.21
C GLU A 51 -2.34 -20.84 -11.64
N CYS A 52 -2.55 -19.73 -12.35
CA CYS A 52 -3.53 -18.71 -11.97
C CYS A 52 -4.95 -19.30 -11.92
N GLU A 53 -5.35 -20.06 -12.94
CA GLU A 53 -6.67 -20.70 -12.99
C GLU A 53 -6.88 -21.63 -11.79
N ARG A 54 -5.89 -22.46 -11.43
CA ARG A 54 -5.96 -23.34 -10.25
C ARG A 54 -6.07 -22.57 -8.95
N MET A 55 -5.34 -21.46 -8.81
CA MET A 55 -5.42 -20.60 -7.63
C MET A 55 -6.81 -19.98 -7.48
N ILE A 56 -7.41 -19.53 -8.59
CA ILE A 56 -8.75 -18.92 -8.63
C ILE A 56 -9.85 -19.96 -8.38
N GLU A 57 -9.77 -21.13 -9.03
CA GLU A 57 -10.72 -22.23 -8.81
C GLU A 57 -10.71 -22.69 -7.34
N GLY A 58 -9.51 -22.72 -6.75
CA GLY A 58 -9.27 -23.11 -5.36
C GLY A 58 -9.75 -22.11 -4.31
N LEU A 59 -10.30 -20.95 -4.68
CA LEU A 59 -10.78 -19.95 -3.73
C LEU A 59 -11.89 -20.52 -2.83
N LYS A 60 -11.70 -20.35 -1.52
CA LYS A 60 -12.64 -20.74 -0.46
C LYS A 60 -13.19 -19.53 0.27
N GLU A 61 -14.40 -19.70 0.78
CA GLU A 61 -15.04 -18.81 1.74
C GLU A 61 -14.53 -19.14 3.15
N PHE A 62 -14.16 -18.12 3.90
CA PHE A 62 -13.70 -18.30 5.29
C PHE A 62 -14.74 -17.83 6.30
N LYS A 63 -14.70 -18.45 7.48
CA LYS A 63 -15.40 -17.93 8.66
C LYS A 63 -14.52 -16.94 9.40
N VAL A 64 -15.16 -16.06 10.17
CA VAL A 64 -14.46 -15.05 11.00
C VAL A 64 -13.43 -15.69 11.95
N VAL A 65 -13.69 -16.90 12.47
CA VAL A 65 -12.78 -17.64 13.36
C VAL A 65 -11.48 -18.06 12.65
N GLU A 66 -11.53 -18.28 11.34
CA GLU A 66 -10.42 -18.86 10.55
C GLU A 66 -9.47 -17.80 9.98
N VAL A 67 -9.85 -16.51 10.08
CA VAL A 67 -9.04 -15.38 9.62
C VAL A 67 -7.67 -15.41 10.31
N GLY A 68 -6.59 -15.25 9.54
CA GLY A 68 -5.22 -15.33 10.07
C GLY A 68 -4.69 -16.74 10.33
N SER A 69 -5.47 -17.81 10.13
CA SER A 69 -4.96 -19.19 10.13
C SER A 69 -3.98 -19.45 8.97
N SER A 70 -3.16 -20.50 9.05
CA SER A 70 -2.22 -20.83 7.96
C SER A 70 -2.93 -21.13 6.63
N VAL A 71 -4.11 -21.78 6.67
CA VAL A 71 -4.92 -22.03 5.47
C VAL A 71 -5.37 -20.70 4.84
N TYR A 72 -5.79 -19.76 5.69
CA TYR A 72 -6.15 -18.41 5.26
C TYR A 72 -4.96 -17.67 4.64
N LEU A 73 -3.80 -17.67 5.31
CA LEU A 73 -2.61 -16.98 4.82
C LEU A 73 -2.08 -17.56 3.51
N ASN A 74 -2.20 -18.87 3.29
CA ASN A 74 -1.87 -19.49 2.01
C ASN A 74 -2.76 -18.98 0.87
N GLN A 75 -4.09 -18.88 1.10
CA GLN A 75 -4.97 -18.29 0.09
C GLN A 75 -4.70 -16.79 -0.09
N PHE A 76 -4.41 -16.06 0.99
CA PHE A 76 -4.02 -14.65 0.91
C PHE A 76 -2.74 -14.46 0.09
N ASN A 77 -1.73 -15.29 0.28
CA ASN A 77 -0.50 -15.27 -0.52
C ASN A 77 -0.81 -15.42 -2.01
N ASN A 78 -1.62 -16.42 -2.39
CA ASN A 78 -2.03 -16.64 -3.77
C ASN A 78 -2.81 -15.43 -4.32
N LEU A 79 -3.74 -14.87 -3.53
CA LEU A 79 -4.48 -13.67 -3.91
C LEU A 79 -3.57 -12.46 -4.12
N GLN A 80 -2.54 -12.31 -3.30
CA GLN A 80 -1.57 -11.23 -3.45
C GLN A 80 -0.77 -11.37 -4.74
N THR A 81 -0.29 -12.58 -5.05
CA THR A 81 0.43 -12.82 -6.32
C THR A 81 -0.48 -12.58 -7.53
N LEU A 82 -1.73 -13.05 -7.48
CA LEU A 82 -2.73 -12.75 -8.51
C LEU A 82 -2.99 -11.25 -8.65
N ASN A 83 -3.08 -10.51 -7.54
CA ASN A 83 -3.30 -9.07 -7.56
C ASN A 83 -2.12 -8.31 -8.21
N LEU A 84 -0.89 -8.63 -7.82
CA LEU A 84 0.31 -8.02 -8.41
C LEU A 84 0.38 -8.28 -9.92
N THR A 85 0.14 -9.52 -10.33
CA THR A 85 0.15 -9.93 -11.74
C THR A 85 -0.97 -9.23 -12.52
N ALA A 86 -2.18 -9.11 -11.95
CA ALA A 86 -3.30 -8.43 -12.58
C ALA A 86 -3.01 -6.93 -12.80
N HIS A 87 -2.39 -6.28 -11.81
CA HIS A 87 -1.95 -4.89 -11.96
C HIS A 87 -0.85 -4.72 -13.01
N GLN A 88 0.08 -5.68 -13.14
CA GLN A 88 1.06 -5.66 -14.23
C GLN A 88 0.39 -5.74 -15.59
N HIS A 89 -0.61 -6.62 -15.78
CA HIS A 89 -1.32 -6.70 -17.06
C HIS A 89 -2.06 -5.40 -17.37
N ALA A 90 -2.73 -4.82 -16.38
CA ALA A 90 -3.42 -3.54 -16.54
C ALA A 90 -2.46 -2.39 -16.89
N GLN A 91 -1.28 -2.33 -16.27
CA GLN A 91 -0.26 -1.31 -16.56
C GLN A 91 0.40 -1.50 -17.93
N SER A 92 0.62 -2.74 -18.35
CA SER A 92 1.25 -3.08 -19.63
C SER A 92 0.26 -3.12 -20.80
N HIS A 93 -1.05 -2.97 -20.54
CA HIS A 93 -2.12 -3.13 -21.51
C HIS A 93 -2.05 -4.47 -22.27
N THR A 94 -1.70 -5.54 -21.55
CA THR A 94 -1.62 -6.91 -22.06
C THR A 94 -2.88 -7.70 -21.76
N ASP A 95 -2.95 -8.95 -22.24
CA ASP A 95 -4.13 -9.82 -22.06
C ASP A 95 -4.43 -10.10 -20.59
N GLU A 96 -5.63 -9.72 -20.15
CA GLU A 96 -6.06 -9.77 -18.75
C GLU A 96 -6.60 -11.16 -18.33
N TYR A 97 -5.82 -12.22 -18.57
CA TYR A 97 -6.28 -13.61 -18.35
C TYR A 97 -6.70 -13.88 -16.89
N ILE A 98 -6.18 -13.14 -15.92
CA ILE A 98 -6.59 -13.24 -14.51
C ILE A 98 -8.03 -12.77 -14.33
N LEU A 99 -8.43 -11.68 -14.98
CA LEU A 99 -9.79 -11.15 -14.89
C LEU A 99 -10.78 -12.05 -15.64
N GLU A 100 -10.36 -12.62 -16.78
CA GLU A 100 -11.13 -13.63 -17.51
C GLU A 100 -11.33 -14.90 -16.67
N ALA A 101 -10.28 -15.38 -16.00
CA ALA A 101 -10.37 -16.55 -15.12
C ALA A 101 -11.28 -16.27 -13.91
N LEU A 102 -11.17 -15.09 -13.27
CA LEU A 102 -12.03 -14.68 -12.16
C LEU A 102 -13.52 -14.65 -12.57
N SER A 103 -13.80 -14.19 -13.78
CA SER A 103 -15.16 -14.18 -14.34
C SER A 103 -15.64 -15.60 -14.67
N THR A 104 -14.80 -16.40 -15.34
CA THR A 104 -15.09 -17.79 -15.74
C THR A 104 -15.40 -18.70 -14.55
N PHE A 105 -14.63 -18.59 -13.47
CA PHE A 105 -14.83 -19.38 -12.25
C PHE A 105 -15.82 -18.75 -11.27
N THR A 106 -16.51 -17.66 -11.64
CA THR A 106 -17.49 -16.96 -10.79
C THR A 106 -16.92 -16.63 -9.42
N ALA A 107 -15.72 -16.05 -9.37
CA ALA A 107 -14.98 -15.83 -8.13
C ALA A 107 -15.54 -14.67 -7.28
N LEU A 108 -16.30 -13.75 -7.89
CA LEU A 108 -16.76 -12.51 -7.24
C LEU A 108 -17.54 -12.75 -5.93
N PRO A 109 -18.52 -13.67 -5.83
CA PRO A 109 -19.26 -13.89 -4.59
C PRO A 109 -18.34 -14.35 -3.45
N LYS A 110 -17.36 -15.22 -3.76
CA LYS A 110 -16.38 -15.71 -2.78
C LYS A 110 -15.45 -14.59 -2.31
N LEU A 111 -14.98 -13.75 -3.23
CA LEU A 111 -14.15 -12.59 -2.90
C LEU A 111 -14.91 -11.59 -2.03
N LEU A 112 -16.18 -11.31 -2.35
CA LEU A 112 -17.05 -10.44 -1.55
C LEU A 112 -17.32 -11.03 -0.15
N HIS A 113 -17.59 -12.33 -0.05
CA HIS A 113 -17.76 -13.01 1.23
C HIS A 113 -16.50 -12.87 2.11
N ASN A 114 -15.31 -13.10 1.52
CA ASN A 114 -14.04 -12.96 2.23
C ASN A 114 -13.77 -11.50 2.64
N LEU A 115 -14.05 -10.53 1.76
CA LEU A 115 -13.94 -9.10 2.07
C LEU A 115 -14.83 -8.70 3.27
N LEU A 116 -16.10 -9.12 3.27
CA LEU A 116 -17.03 -8.85 4.37
C LEU A 116 -16.66 -9.59 5.66
N THR A 117 -16.06 -10.77 5.54
CA THR A 117 -15.52 -11.52 6.68
C THR A 117 -14.36 -10.76 7.31
N LEU A 118 -13.47 -10.18 6.50
CA LEU A 118 -12.35 -9.35 6.95
C LEU A 118 -12.82 -8.04 7.60
N GLU A 119 -13.83 -7.38 7.01
CA GLU A 119 -14.47 -6.22 7.62
C GLU A 119 -15.00 -6.56 9.03
N THR A 120 -15.67 -7.71 9.14
CA THR A 120 -16.27 -8.17 10.40
C THR A 120 -15.21 -8.55 11.43
N TYR A 121 -14.13 -9.20 10.98
CA TYR A 121 -12.96 -9.48 11.82
C TYR A 121 -12.32 -8.19 12.35
N ARG A 122 -12.02 -7.22 11.48
CA ARG A 122 -11.40 -5.94 11.85
C ARG A 122 -12.27 -5.14 12.83
N THR A 123 -13.59 -5.17 12.66
CA THR A 123 -14.52 -4.35 13.47
C THR A 123 -14.97 -5.02 14.76
N ARG A 124 -15.17 -6.35 14.77
CA ARG A 124 -15.76 -7.07 15.92
C ARG A 124 -14.80 -8.00 16.66
N VAL A 125 -13.70 -8.44 16.04
CA VAL A 125 -12.76 -9.39 16.66
C VAL A 125 -11.47 -8.69 17.08
N LEU A 126 -10.86 -7.91 16.17
CA LEU A 126 -9.55 -7.31 16.42
C LEU A 126 -9.54 -6.41 17.66
N THR A 127 -10.50 -5.50 17.81
CA THR A 127 -10.51 -4.55 18.93
C THR A 127 -10.67 -5.25 20.29
N PRO A 128 -11.63 -6.16 20.49
CA PRO A 128 -11.69 -6.98 21.72
C PRO A 128 -10.43 -7.83 21.93
N LEU A 129 -9.90 -8.46 20.88
CA LEU A 129 -8.71 -9.31 20.96
C LEU A 129 -7.50 -8.54 21.51
N LEU A 130 -7.27 -7.32 21.03
CA LEU A 130 -6.19 -6.45 21.50
C LEU A 130 -6.41 -5.96 22.93
N THR A 131 -7.67 -5.86 23.37
CA THR A 131 -8.02 -5.44 24.73
C THR A 131 -7.80 -6.57 25.73
N GLU A 132 -8.18 -7.79 25.39
CA GLU A 132 -8.04 -8.97 26.25
C GLU A 132 -6.61 -9.55 26.26
N HIS A 133 -5.90 -9.45 25.14
CA HIS A 133 -4.54 -9.98 24.97
C HIS A 133 -3.54 -8.88 24.58
N SER A 134 -3.28 -7.95 25.50
CA SER A 134 -2.37 -6.80 25.28
C SER A 134 -0.94 -7.18 24.85
N ASN A 135 -0.47 -8.38 25.19
CA ASN A 135 0.85 -8.88 24.80
C ASN A 135 0.91 -9.48 23.38
N LEU A 136 -0.23 -9.64 22.70
CA LEU A 136 -0.29 -10.30 21.39
C LEU A 136 0.49 -9.55 20.30
N PRO A 137 0.38 -8.21 20.16
CA PRO A 137 1.16 -7.47 19.17
C PRO A 137 2.67 -7.57 19.37
N ASN A 138 3.12 -7.83 20.61
CA ASN A 138 4.54 -8.03 20.89
C ASN A 138 5.09 -9.33 20.29
N LYS A 139 4.23 -10.35 20.18
CA LYS A 139 4.56 -11.70 19.68
C LYS A 139 4.28 -11.88 18.20
N SER A 140 3.15 -11.34 17.72
CA SER A 140 2.56 -11.70 16.41
C SER A 140 2.14 -10.47 15.58
N GLY A 141 2.77 -9.31 15.82
CA GLY A 141 2.38 -8.03 15.23
C GLY A 141 2.44 -8.03 13.69
N MET A 142 3.46 -8.66 13.09
CA MET A 142 3.61 -8.72 11.63
C MET A 142 2.51 -9.60 11.01
N ARG A 143 2.22 -10.76 11.60
CA ARG A 143 1.14 -11.62 11.10
C ARG A 143 -0.22 -10.91 11.19
N MET A 144 -0.46 -10.15 12.26
CA MET A 144 -1.67 -9.34 12.40
C MET A 144 -1.74 -8.26 11.31
N TYR A 145 -0.62 -7.59 11.02
CA TYR A 145 -0.53 -6.62 9.93
C TYR A 145 -0.93 -7.23 8.58
N PHE A 146 -0.30 -8.35 8.17
CA PHE A 146 -0.64 -9.01 6.90
C PHE A 146 -2.09 -9.50 6.86
N THR A 147 -2.61 -9.97 7.99
CA THR A 147 -4.03 -10.35 8.10
C THR A 147 -4.94 -9.15 7.83
N LEU A 148 -4.60 -7.94 8.31
CA LEU A 148 -5.37 -6.73 8.01
C LEU A 148 -5.16 -6.26 6.57
N TYR A 149 -3.93 -6.32 6.08
CA TYR A 149 -3.56 -5.90 4.72
C TYR A 149 -4.27 -6.72 3.65
N SER A 150 -4.60 -7.98 3.95
CA SER A 150 -5.39 -8.84 3.05
C SER A 150 -6.77 -8.28 2.66
N GLU A 151 -7.38 -7.42 3.49
CA GLU A 151 -8.62 -6.70 3.13
C GLU A 151 -8.35 -5.76 1.95
N GLY A 152 -7.21 -5.06 1.97
CA GLY A 152 -6.77 -4.16 0.90
C GLY A 152 -6.51 -4.88 -0.41
N VAL A 153 -5.77 -5.99 -0.38
CA VAL A 153 -5.48 -6.80 -1.57
C VAL A 153 -6.76 -7.34 -2.20
N THR A 154 -7.69 -7.84 -1.38
CA THR A 154 -8.99 -8.33 -1.86
C THR A 154 -9.79 -7.20 -2.51
N LEU A 155 -9.80 -6.01 -1.90
CA LEU A 155 -10.49 -4.85 -2.45
C LEU A 155 -9.85 -4.33 -3.75
N ASN A 156 -8.53 -4.33 -3.86
CA ASN A 156 -7.83 -3.91 -5.08
C ASN A 156 -8.11 -4.83 -6.26
N LEU A 157 -8.17 -6.14 -6.04
CA LEU A 157 -8.57 -7.08 -7.09
C LEU A 157 -10.03 -6.87 -7.51
N LEU A 158 -10.92 -6.58 -6.55
CA LEU A 158 -12.30 -6.21 -6.85
C LEU A 158 -12.40 -4.88 -7.60
N GLU A 159 -11.55 -3.91 -7.30
CA GLU A 159 -11.46 -2.63 -8.01
C GLU A 159 -11.11 -2.85 -9.50
N LEU A 160 -10.14 -3.72 -9.80
CA LEU A 160 -9.83 -4.13 -11.17
C LEU A 160 -11.01 -4.84 -11.84
N LEU A 161 -11.68 -5.77 -11.15
CA LEU A 161 -12.84 -6.47 -11.70
C LEU A 161 -14.01 -5.52 -12.02
N PHE A 162 -14.35 -4.63 -11.09
CA PHE A 162 -15.47 -3.70 -11.24
C PHE A 162 -15.24 -2.60 -12.28
N PHE A 163 -13.99 -2.38 -12.70
CA PHE A 163 -13.69 -1.52 -13.84
C PHE A 163 -14.42 -2.00 -15.12
N HIS A 164 -14.63 -3.31 -15.27
CA HIS A 164 -15.31 -3.89 -16.43
C HIS A 164 -16.82 -4.01 -16.22
N LYS A 165 -17.60 -3.29 -17.03
CA LYS A 165 -19.08 -3.23 -16.93
C LYS A 165 -19.78 -4.59 -17.06
N HIS A 166 -19.20 -5.53 -17.82
CA HIS A 166 -19.78 -6.87 -17.99
C HIS A 166 -19.74 -7.65 -16.67
N VAL A 167 -18.67 -7.53 -15.88
CA VAL A 167 -18.54 -8.16 -14.55
C VAL A 167 -19.65 -7.68 -13.60
N ILE A 168 -19.96 -6.38 -13.62
CA ILE A 168 -21.09 -5.83 -12.84
C ILE A 168 -22.41 -6.47 -13.28
N SER A 169 -22.62 -6.57 -14.59
CA SER A 169 -23.87 -7.06 -15.19
C SER A 169 -24.10 -8.56 -14.95
N GLU A 170 -23.03 -9.36 -14.86
CA GLU A 170 -23.10 -10.80 -14.59
C GLU A 170 -23.35 -11.10 -13.11
N ASN A 171 -22.99 -10.18 -12.21
CA ASN A 171 -23.00 -10.41 -10.76
C ASN A 171 -24.02 -9.55 -10.00
N LEU A 172 -25.07 -9.08 -10.67
CA LEU A 172 -26.11 -8.20 -10.10
C LEU A 172 -26.64 -8.61 -8.71
N PRO A 173 -26.86 -9.91 -8.39
CA PRO A 173 -27.33 -10.32 -7.06
C PRO A 173 -26.39 -9.96 -5.91
N HIS A 174 -25.09 -9.79 -6.18
CA HIS A 174 -24.05 -9.57 -5.16
C HIS A 174 -23.59 -8.10 -5.08
N ILE A 175 -24.02 -7.25 -6.02
CA ILE A 175 -23.61 -5.84 -6.06
C ILE A 175 -24.09 -5.07 -4.83
N LEU A 176 -25.22 -5.45 -4.25
CA LEU A 176 -25.75 -4.80 -3.05
C LEU A 176 -24.76 -4.89 -1.87
N ASP A 177 -24.12 -6.06 -1.67
CA ASP A 177 -23.09 -6.27 -0.65
C ASP A 177 -21.84 -5.39 -0.90
N ALA A 178 -21.42 -5.28 -2.16
CA ALA A 178 -20.30 -4.43 -2.56
C ALA A 178 -20.60 -2.93 -2.31
N VAL A 179 -21.79 -2.45 -2.68
CA VAL A 179 -22.24 -1.07 -2.40
C VAL A 179 -22.20 -0.79 -0.90
N ASP A 180 -22.80 -1.69 -0.12
CA ASP A 180 -22.89 -1.55 1.32
C ASP A 180 -21.52 -1.51 2.00
N TYR A 181 -20.59 -2.36 1.56
CA TYR A 181 -19.19 -2.32 2.01
C TYR A 181 -18.53 -0.99 1.65
N CYS A 182 -18.57 -0.58 0.38
CA CYS A 182 -17.89 0.62 -0.08
C CYS A 182 -18.40 1.88 0.63
N VAL A 183 -19.71 1.95 0.87
CA VAL A 183 -20.32 3.06 1.62
C VAL A 183 -19.83 3.11 3.07
N ARG A 184 -19.69 1.96 3.75
CA ARG A 184 -19.15 1.92 5.11
C ARG A 184 -17.71 2.40 5.17
N GLN A 185 -16.87 1.99 4.22
CA GLN A 185 -15.48 2.47 4.16
C GLN A 185 -15.40 3.95 3.80
N LEU A 186 -16.17 4.40 2.81
CA LEU A 186 -16.20 5.80 2.38
C LEU A 186 -16.67 6.74 3.50
N ARG A 187 -17.63 6.29 4.32
CA ARG A 187 -18.10 7.04 5.50
C ARG A 187 -16.96 7.34 6.46
N CYS A 188 -15.98 6.46 6.61
CA CYS A 188 -14.83 6.69 7.49
C CYS A 188 -13.97 7.88 7.03
N LEU A 189 -13.93 8.18 5.73
CA LEU A 189 -13.24 9.34 5.16
C LEU A 189 -14.04 10.64 5.31
N ALA A 190 -15.37 10.55 5.30
CA ALA A 190 -16.26 11.71 5.40
C ALA A 190 -16.47 12.23 6.85
N VAL A 191 -15.83 11.60 7.84
CA VAL A 191 -15.89 12.05 9.25
C VAL A 191 -14.95 13.26 9.44
N PRO A 192 -15.39 14.34 10.10
CA PRO A 192 -14.52 15.47 10.42
C PRO A 192 -13.26 15.03 11.17
N VAL A 193 -12.10 15.63 10.83
CA VAL A 193 -10.78 15.24 11.34
C VAL A 193 -10.76 15.12 12.87
N LYS A 194 -11.33 16.09 13.58
CA LYS A 194 -11.36 16.14 15.05
C LYS A 194 -12.18 15.03 15.70
N SER A 195 -13.03 14.34 14.94
CA SER A 195 -13.92 13.29 15.44
C SER A 195 -13.45 11.88 15.06
N SER A 196 -12.40 11.76 14.24
CA SER A 196 -11.90 10.48 13.75
C SER A 196 -10.41 10.36 14.04
N ARG A 197 -10.04 9.40 14.90
CA ARG A 197 -8.63 9.08 15.22
C ARG A 197 -7.82 8.75 13.96
N MET A 198 -8.45 8.07 13.00
CA MET A 198 -7.85 7.75 11.71
C MET A 198 -7.53 9.04 10.93
N MET A 199 -8.50 9.94 10.77
CA MET A 199 -8.28 11.17 10.02
C MET A 199 -7.33 12.12 10.73
N GLU A 200 -7.38 12.18 12.05
CA GLU A 200 -6.41 12.91 12.87
C GLU A 200 -5.00 12.39 12.64
N PHE A 201 -4.78 11.07 12.70
CA PHE A 201 -3.49 10.46 12.41
C PHE A 201 -2.99 10.78 11.00
N ILE A 202 -3.82 10.59 9.97
CA ILE A 202 -3.44 10.78 8.56
C ILE A 202 -3.08 12.24 8.24
N LYS A 203 -3.81 13.20 8.83
CA LYS A 203 -3.62 14.64 8.61
C LYS A 203 -2.76 15.32 9.66
N LYS A 204 -2.18 14.59 10.62
CA LYS A 204 -1.36 15.19 11.67
C LYS A 204 -0.07 15.77 11.09
N GLU A 205 0.16 17.04 11.39
CA GLU A 205 1.45 17.69 11.16
C GLU A 205 2.38 17.40 12.34
N TYR A 206 3.55 16.85 12.05
CA TYR A 206 4.63 16.68 13.01
C TYR A 206 5.71 17.74 12.76
N LYS A 207 6.37 18.20 13.83
CA LYS A 207 7.54 19.07 13.66
C LYS A 207 8.74 18.26 13.14
N PRO A 208 9.70 18.90 12.46
CA PRO A 208 10.96 18.25 12.08
C PRO A 208 11.60 17.55 13.29
N GLY A 209 11.92 16.25 13.14
CA GLY A 209 12.50 15.39 14.19
C GLY A 209 11.51 14.77 15.19
N GLU A 210 10.29 15.31 15.34
CA GLU A 210 9.27 14.76 16.25
C GLU A 210 8.72 13.41 15.74
N GLU A 211 8.54 13.30 14.42
CA GLU A 211 8.10 12.06 13.76
C GLU A 211 9.12 10.92 13.97
N GLY A 212 10.42 11.21 13.83
CA GLY A 212 11.49 10.24 14.06
C GLY A 212 11.56 9.75 15.50
N ASN A 213 11.43 10.66 16.48
CA ASN A 213 11.38 10.28 17.90
C ASN A 213 10.15 9.43 18.22
N ARG A 214 8.99 9.77 17.66
CA ARG A 214 7.76 8.99 17.82
C ARG A 214 7.91 7.56 17.28
N ILE A 215 8.50 7.41 16.09
CA ILE A 215 8.73 6.07 15.50
C ILE A 215 9.65 5.24 16.39
N MET A 216 10.61 5.86 17.09
CA MET A 216 11.49 5.15 18.03
C MET A 216 10.81 4.83 19.38
N GLU A 217 9.89 5.69 19.84
CA GLU A 217 9.22 5.56 21.14
C GLU A 217 7.90 4.77 21.07
N ARG A 218 7.36 4.52 19.87
CA ARG A 218 6.06 3.86 19.70
C ARG A 218 6.08 2.43 20.21
N SER A 219 4.98 2.03 20.85
CA SER A 219 4.75 0.64 21.22
C SER A 219 4.31 -0.19 20.00
N LYS A 220 4.56 -1.50 19.99
CA LYS A 220 4.05 -2.40 18.94
C LYS A 220 2.52 -2.39 18.81
N THR A 221 1.82 -2.13 19.90
CA THR A 221 0.37 -1.92 19.90
C THR A 221 -0.05 -0.65 19.17
N GLU A 222 0.71 0.44 19.33
CA GLU A 222 0.47 1.71 18.63
C GLU A 222 0.81 1.57 17.14
N GLU A 223 1.92 0.92 16.81
CA GLU A 223 2.31 0.60 15.43
C GLU A 223 1.21 -0.18 14.69
N LEU A 224 0.64 -1.22 15.30
CA LEU A 224 -0.46 -1.97 14.70
C LEU A 224 -1.72 -1.09 14.48
N GLN A 225 -2.02 -0.17 15.41
CA GLN A 225 -3.13 0.77 15.26
C GLN A 225 -2.90 1.76 14.12
N GLU A 226 -1.67 2.25 13.96
CA GLU A 226 -1.27 3.10 12.83
C GLU A 226 -1.46 2.36 11.50
N HIS A 227 -0.98 1.12 11.39
CA HIS A 227 -1.20 0.30 10.20
C HIS A 227 -2.69 0.09 9.92
N GLN A 228 -3.50 -0.19 10.95
CA GLN A 228 -4.94 -0.31 10.81
C GLN A 228 -5.58 0.98 10.26
N HIS A 229 -5.15 2.15 10.73
CA HIS A 229 -5.63 3.44 10.24
C HIS A 229 -5.22 3.70 8.79
N THR A 230 -3.98 3.39 8.42
CA THR A 230 -3.50 3.50 7.02
C THR A 230 -4.26 2.57 6.09
N ILE A 231 -4.47 1.31 6.50
CA ILE A 231 -5.26 0.34 5.72
C ILE A 231 -6.71 0.84 5.57
N GLN A 232 -7.35 1.26 6.66
CA GLN A 232 -8.73 1.77 6.58
C GLN A 232 -8.86 3.02 5.69
N TYR A 233 -7.86 3.89 5.72
CA TYR A 233 -7.80 5.06 4.85
C TYR A 233 -7.72 4.66 3.37
N THR A 234 -6.82 3.74 3.02
CA THR A 234 -6.68 3.24 1.63
C THR A 234 -7.92 2.48 1.14
N LEU A 235 -8.53 1.65 1.99
CA LEU A 235 -9.81 0.99 1.70
C LEU A 235 -10.92 1.98 1.35
N GLY A 236 -10.99 3.11 2.07
CA GLY A 236 -11.95 4.17 1.79
C GLY A 236 -11.75 4.81 0.41
N LEU A 237 -10.49 5.00 -0.01
CA LEU A 237 -10.16 5.57 -1.32
C LEU A 237 -10.47 4.59 -2.46
N SER A 238 -10.10 3.32 -2.35
CA SER A 238 -10.46 2.30 -3.35
C SER A 238 -11.98 2.10 -3.42
N SER A 239 -12.68 2.18 -2.28
CA SER A 239 -14.15 2.12 -2.24
C SER A 239 -14.81 3.27 -2.99
N LEU A 240 -14.20 4.46 -3.02
CA LEU A 240 -14.67 5.58 -3.84
C LEU A 240 -14.58 5.26 -5.33
N THR A 241 -13.47 4.66 -5.78
CA THR A 241 -13.31 4.24 -7.17
C THR A 241 -14.34 3.19 -7.57
N ILE A 242 -14.53 2.15 -6.75
CA ILE A 242 -15.54 1.10 -7.00
C ILE A 242 -16.95 1.71 -7.06
N LEU A 243 -17.30 2.60 -6.12
CA LEU A 243 -18.59 3.29 -6.16
C LEU A 243 -18.77 4.08 -7.44
N ARG A 244 -17.72 4.73 -7.96
CA ARG A 244 -17.79 5.42 -9.26
C ARG A 244 -18.11 4.45 -10.40
N TYR A 245 -17.47 3.28 -10.45
CA TYR A 245 -17.75 2.27 -11.50
C TYR A 245 -19.19 1.74 -11.43
N LEU A 246 -19.70 1.53 -10.21
CA LEU A 246 -21.08 1.12 -9.99
C LEU A 246 -22.07 2.21 -10.43
N LEU A 247 -21.78 3.48 -10.13
CA LEU A 247 -22.59 4.62 -10.56
C LEU A 247 -22.56 4.84 -12.08
N GLU A 248 -21.44 4.56 -12.73
CA GLU A 248 -21.34 4.58 -14.19
C GLU A 248 -22.25 3.52 -14.84
N SER A 249 -22.45 2.39 -14.17
CA SER A 249 -23.34 1.31 -14.61
C SER A 249 -24.76 1.41 -14.04
N PHE A 250 -25.13 2.55 -13.44
CA PHE A 250 -26.38 2.73 -12.70
C PHE A 250 -27.65 2.27 -13.45
N PRO A 251 -27.85 2.57 -14.75
CA PRO A 251 -29.06 2.14 -15.47
C PRO A 251 -29.21 0.63 -15.59
N ALA A 252 -28.10 -0.13 -15.55
CA ALA A 252 -28.10 -1.59 -15.62
C ALA A 252 -28.30 -2.25 -14.24
N LEU A 253 -28.21 -1.49 -13.14
CA LEU A 253 -28.33 -2.03 -11.80
C LEU A 253 -29.79 -2.37 -11.46
N PRO A 254 -30.03 -3.42 -10.65
CA PRO A 254 -31.34 -3.72 -10.11
C PRO A 254 -31.93 -2.56 -9.28
N LEU A 255 -33.26 -2.44 -9.27
CA LEU A 255 -33.96 -1.35 -8.59
C LEU A 255 -33.68 -1.27 -7.08
N ASN A 256 -33.48 -2.41 -6.41
CA ASN A 256 -33.11 -2.45 -5.00
C ASN A 256 -31.73 -1.80 -4.76
N VAL A 257 -30.75 -2.07 -5.63
CA VAL A 257 -29.42 -1.44 -5.59
C VAL A 257 -29.51 0.06 -5.88
N GLN A 258 -30.30 0.46 -6.89
CA GLN A 258 -30.53 1.88 -7.21
C GLN A 258 -31.14 2.64 -6.03
N SER A 259 -32.19 2.09 -5.40
CA SER A 259 -32.80 2.68 -4.19
C SER A 259 -31.81 2.72 -3.02
N ARG A 260 -30.98 1.68 -2.85
CA ARG A 260 -29.94 1.63 -1.81
C ARG A 260 -28.94 2.78 -1.96
N LEU A 261 -28.46 3.01 -3.19
CA LEU A 261 -27.52 4.09 -3.52
C LEU A 261 -28.15 5.48 -3.28
N LEU A 262 -29.32 5.75 -3.87
CA LEU A 262 -29.89 7.10 -3.89
C LEU A 262 -30.68 7.46 -2.63
N LYS A 263 -31.48 6.54 -2.10
CA LYS A 263 -32.45 6.84 -1.03
C LYS A 263 -31.93 6.47 0.35
N THR A 264 -31.27 5.32 0.48
CA THR A 264 -30.80 4.86 1.79
C THR A 264 -29.45 5.47 2.18
N HIS A 265 -28.44 5.30 1.32
CA HIS A 265 -27.09 5.80 1.61
C HIS A 265 -26.89 7.26 1.21
N ASP A 266 -27.69 7.74 0.25
CA ASP A 266 -27.62 9.09 -0.29
C ASP A 266 -26.19 9.46 -0.71
N ILE A 267 -25.65 8.72 -1.69
CA ILE A 267 -24.25 8.86 -2.13
C ILE A 267 -23.94 10.30 -2.53
N LEU A 268 -24.90 11.02 -3.13
CA LEU A 268 -24.70 12.40 -3.53
C LEU A 268 -24.39 13.29 -2.32
N LEU A 269 -25.14 13.15 -1.22
CA LEU A 269 -24.82 13.86 0.02
C LEU A 269 -23.53 13.38 0.68
N MET A 270 -23.16 12.11 0.52
CA MET A 270 -21.91 11.56 1.07
C MET A 270 -20.66 12.13 0.38
N ILE A 271 -20.72 12.40 -0.92
CA ILE A 271 -19.58 12.93 -1.69
C ILE A 271 -19.34 14.43 -1.40
N ILE A 272 -20.38 15.20 -1.05
CA ILE A 272 -20.25 16.64 -0.77
C ILE A 272 -19.13 16.97 0.23
N PRO A 273 -19.12 16.43 1.46
CA PRO A 273 -18.06 16.75 2.43
C PRO A 273 -16.67 16.33 1.96
N LEU A 274 -16.55 15.29 1.13
CA LEU A 274 -15.26 14.86 0.56
C LEU A 274 -14.73 15.86 -0.47
N ILE A 275 -15.60 16.55 -1.20
CA ILE A 275 -15.19 17.63 -2.12
C ILE A 275 -14.84 18.90 -1.33
N GLU A 276 -15.59 19.20 -0.27
CA GLU A 276 -15.37 20.41 0.53
C GLU A 276 -14.10 20.33 1.40
N GLU A 277 -13.84 19.17 1.99
CA GLU A 277 -12.66 18.90 2.82
C GLU A 277 -11.98 17.60 2.35
N PRO A 278 -11.19 17.66 1.26
CA PRO A 278 -10.61 16.47 0.65
C PRO A 278 -9.71 15.70 1.64
N PRO A 279 -9.95 14.40 1.88
CA PRO A 279 -9.13 13.58 2.77
C PRO A 279 -7.75 13.26 2.18
N TRP A 280 -7.63 13.27 0.84
CA TRP A 280 -6.40 13.02 0.08
C TRP A 280 -5.53 14.26 -0.14
N ILE A 281 -5.84 15.38 0.52
CA ILE A 281 -4.99 16.58 0.53
C ILE A 281 -4.65 16.88 1.99
N ARG A 282 -3.36 17.04 2.25
CA ARG A 282 -2.87 17.46 3.56
C ARG A 282 -1.76 18.48 3.42
N ARG A 283 -1.45 19.13 4.53
CA ARG A 283 -0.30 20.01 4.64
C ARG A 283 0.72 19.30 5.55
N LYS A 284 2.00 19.34 5.16
CA LYS A 284 3.12 18.76 5.91
C LYS A 284 4.34 19.66 5.71
N ASN A 285 5.06 19.98 6.80
CA ASN A 285 6.24 20.86 6.79
C ASN A 285 6.03 22.21 6.07
N GLY A 286 4.84 22.78 6.19
CA GLY A 286 4.49 24.05 5.51
C GLY A 286 4.14 23.92 4.02
N GLY A 287 4.44 22.78 3.38
CA GLY A 287 4.08 22.42 2.01
C GLY A 287 2.79 21.60 1.91
N TRP A 288 2.26 21.48 0.69
CA TRP A 288 1.05 20.71 0.40
C TRP A 288 1.42 19.35 -0.17
N GLU A 289 0.76 18.30 0.33
CA GLU A 289 0.88 16.95 -0.17
C GLU A 289 -0.47 16.43 -0.66
N VAL A 290 -0.45 15.68 -1.75
CA VAL A 290 -1.62 15.02 -2.32
C VAL A 290 -1.36 13.51 -2.37
N TRP A 291 -2.37 12.72 -2.03
CA TRP A 291 -2.27 11.27 -2.10
C TRP A 291 -2.53 10.79 -3.53
N GLU A 292 -1.52 10.16 -4.14
CA GLU A 292 -1.60 9.54 -5.47
C GLU A 292 -0.84 8.21 -5.49
N GLU A 293 -1.40 7.21 -6.19
CA GLU A 293 -0.75 5.90 -6.42
C GLU A 293 -0.20 5.22 -5.15
N GLY A 294 -0.94 5.32 -4.05
CA GLY A 294 -0.56 4.66 -2.80
C GLY A 294 0.48 5.43 -1.95
N LYS A 295 0.85 6.65 -2.35
CA LYS A 295 1.82 7.48 -1.62
C LYS A 295 1.40 8.95 -1.54
N TRP A 296 1.95 9.64 -0.55
CA TRP A 296 1.83 11.09 -0.43
C TRP A 296 2.92 11.76 -1.27
N GLU A 297 2.52 12.63 -2.19
CA GLU A 297 3.44 13.38 -3.04
C GLU A 297 3.32 14.88 -2.76
N ALA A 298 4.46 15.53 -2.55
CA ALA A 298 4.52 16.98 -2.38
C ALA A 298 4.19 17.69 -3.70
N ARG A 299 3.33 18.71 -3.65
CA ARG A 299 2.96 19.55 -4.79
C ARG A 299 3.29 21.01 -4.51
N THR A 300 3.90 21.66 -5.50
CA THR A 300 4.29 23.07 -5.44
C THR A 300 3.81 23.83 -6.66
N GLY A 301 3.62 25.16 -6.50
CA GLY A 301 3.29 26.07 -7.61
C GLY A 301 2.02 25.68 -8.38
N VAL A 302 2.16 25.45 -9.68
CA VAL A 302 1.05 25.18 -10.62
C VAL A 302 0.42 23.79 -10.41
N GLU A 303 1.19 22.81 -9.92
CA GLU A 303 0.72 21.44 -9.66
C GLU A 303 -0.36 21.38 -8.58
N LEU A 304 -0.41 22.38 -7.69
CA LEU A 304 -1.47 22.52 -6.68
C LEU A 304 -2.86 22.72 -7.30
N ASN A 305 -2.92 23.32 -8.48
CA ASN A 305 -4.17 23.56 -9.19
C ASN A 305 -4.62 22.34 -10.00
N LYS A 306 -3.77 21.32 -10.17
CA LYS A 306 -4.13 20.10 -10.89
C LYS A 306 -5.04 19.23 -10.02
N LEU A 307 -6.15 18.77 -10.60
CA LEU A 307 -7.07 17.86 -9.96
C LEU A 307 -6.40 16.49 -9.79
N GLY A 308 -6.25 16.03 -8.54
CA GLY A 308 -5.74 14.69 -8.25
C GLY A 308 -6.75 13.60 -8.61
N LYS A 309 -6.26 12.36 -8.80
CA LYS A 309 -7.11 11.22 -9.23
C LYS A 309 -8.32 11.00 -8.31
N CYS A 310 -8.13 11.01 -6.99
CA CYS A 310 -9.22 10.83 -6.02
C CYS A 310 -10.29 11.93 -6.13
N GLY A 311 -9.86 13.18 -6.30
CA GLY A 311 -10.76 14.32 -6.52
C GLY A 311 -11.57 14.18 -7.81
N ALA A 312 -10.93 13.70 -8.88
CA ALA A 312 -11.62 13.38 -10.13
C ALA A 312 -12.68 12.29 -9.92
N GLN A 313 -12.39 11.23 -9.15
CA GLN A 313 -13.40 10.20 -8.86
C GLN A 313 -14.63 10.77 -8.15
N CYS A 314 -14.47 11.66 -7.16
CA CYS A 314 -15.61 12.31 -6.50
C CYS A 314 -16.45 13.14 -7.47
N TRP A 315 -15.82 13.92 -8.34
CA TRP A 315 -16.53 14.72 -9.33
C TRP A 315 -17.24 13.86 -10.39
N LEU A 316 -16.62 12.75 -10.79
CA LEU A 316 -17.26 11.77 -11.68
C LEU A 316 -18.46 11.09 -11.00
N CYS A 317 -18.40 10.78 -9.71
CA CYS A 317 -19.58 10.31 -8.97
C CYS A 317 -20.72 11.34 -9.04
N VAL A 318 -20.42 12.63 -8.81
CA VAL A 318 -21.42 13.70 -8.95
C VAL A 318 -21.96 13.77 -10.37
N PHE A 319 -21.09 13.66 -11.38
CA PHE A 319 -21.49 13.63 -12.78
C PHE A 319 -22.46 12.48 -13.09
N TYR A 320 -22.17 11.24 -12.68
CA TYR A 320 -23.09 10.12 -12.96
C TYR A 320 -24.41 10.23 -12.19
N LEU A 321 -24.38 10.71 -10.95
CA LEU A 321 -25.57 10.91 -10.12
C LEU A 321 -26.47 12.04 -10.63
N THR A 322 -25.87 13.08 -11.21
CA THR A 322 -26.59 14.28 -11.66
C THR A 322 -26.75 14.36 -13.17
N GLY A 323 -26.05 13.56 -13.97
CA GLY A 323 -26.11 13.54 -15.43
C GLY A 323 -27.08 12.51 -15.99
N THR A 324 -27.30 11.42 -15.26
CA THR A 324 -28.14 10.30 -15.68
C THR A 324 -29.62 10.59 -15.40
N LYS A 325 -30.49 10.39 -16.40
CA LYS A 325 -31.93 10.68 -16.30
C LYS A 325 -32.59 9.84 -15.21
N GLU A 326 -32.28 8.56 -15.18
CA GLU A 326 -32.79 7.58 -14.22
C GLU A 326 -32.45 7.96 -12.78
N CYS A 327 -31.24 8.49 -12.55
CA CYS A 327 -30.83 9.02 -11.25
C CYS A 327 -31.66 10.25 -10.85
N ARG A 328 -31.85 11.22 -11.77
CA ARG A 328 -32.61 12.44 -11.49
C ARG A 328 -34.07 12.16 -11.14
N GLU A 329 -34.70 11.24 -11.86
CA GLU A 329 -36.11 10.85 -11.64
C GLU A 329 -36.28 10.08 -10.32
N SER A 330 -35.31 9.25 -9.97
CA SER A 330 -35.36 8.40 -8.78
C SER A 330 -34.88 9.10 -7.51
N TYR A 331 -34.10 10.18 -7.62
CA TYR A 331 -33.51 10.87 -6.48
C TYR A 331 -34.57 11.72 -5.75
N PRO A 332 -34.83 11.44 -4.46
CA PRO A 332 -35.85 12.16 -3.68
C PRO A 332 -35.37 13.56 -3.29
N LEU A 333 -35.40 14.50 -4.23
CA LEU A 333 -35.00 15.88 -4.01
C LEU A 333 -35.94 16.59 -3.01
N ASN A 334 -35.37 17.26 -2.02
CA ASN A 334 -36.07 18.14 -1.08
C ASN A 334 -35.25 19.43 -0.88
N GLU A 335 -35.79 20.41 -0.16
CA GLU A 335 -35.11 21.70 0.01
C GLU A 335 -33.76 21.58 0.74
N PHE A 336 -33.63 20.66 1.69
CA PHE A 336 -32.37 20.38 2.38
C PHE A 336 -31.32 19.83 1.41
N ARG A 337 -31.65 18.78 0.65
CA ARG A 337 -30.78 18.15 -0.35
C ARG A 337 -30.37 19.14 -1.43
N LYS A 338 -31.33 19.91 -1.95
CA LYS A 338 -31.07 20.99 -2.91
C LYS A 338 -30.05 21.98 -2.33
N GLY A 339 -30.28 22.46 -1.10
CA GLY A 339 -29.38 23.36 -0.41
C GLY A 339 -27.96 22.80 -0.27
N GLN A 340 -27.81 21.52 0.07
CA GLN A 340 -26.50 20.86 0.15
C GLN A 340 -25.81 20.74 -1.21
N ILE A 341 -26.53 20.28 -2.25
CA ILE A 341 -25.97 20.11 -3.59
C ILE A 341 -25.46 21.45 -4.14
N LEU A 342 -26.22 22.53 -3.96
CA LEU A 342 -25.84 23.86 -4.44
C LEU A 342 -24.59 24.43 -3.77
N ARG A 343 -24.14 23.89 -2.63
CA ARG A 343 -22.85 24.25 -2.02
C ARG A 343 -21.67 23.87 -2.91
N LEU A 344 -21.82 22.83 -3.74
CA LEU A 344 -20.78 22.39 -4.67
C LEU A 344 -20.53 23.39 -5.81
N ARG A 345 -21.50 24.26 -6.12
CA ARG A 345 -21.43 25.21 -7.24
C ARG A 345 -20.19 26.12 -7.18
N LYS A 346 -19.76 26.52 -5.98
CA LYS A 346 -18.57 27.37 -5.80
C LYS A 346 -17.24 26.66 -6.13
N TYR A 347 -17.22 25.33 -6.14
CA TYR A 347 -16.03 24.53 -6.46
C TYR A 347 -15.95 24.19 -7.96
N LEU A 348 -17.02 24.39 -8.73
CA LEU A 348 -17.05 24.25 -10.19
C LEU A 348 -16.44 25.49 -10.86
N THR A 349 -15.16 25.71 -10.62
CA THR A 349 -14.38 26.80 -11.24
C THR A 349 -14.10 26.50 -12.71
N ASP A 350 -13.85 27.53 -13.52
CA ASP A 350 -13.53 27.35 -14.95
C ASP A 350 -12.26 26.49 -15.12
N GLY A 351 -11.26 26.64 -14.24
CA GLY A 351 -10.06 25.80 -14.25
C GLY A 351 -10.29 24.33 -13.88
N LEU A 352 -11.36 24.01 -13.13
CA LEU A 352 -11.77 22.63 -12.91
C LEU A 352 -12.47 22.06 -14.16
N ILE A 353 -13.32 22.86 -14.81
CA ILE A 353 -14.01 22.46 -16.04
C ILE A 353 -13.02 22.25 -17.18
N ASP A 354 -11.98 23.07 -17.29
CA ASP A 354 -10.91 22.90 -18.28
C ASP A 354 -10.20 21.54 -18.11
N GLN A 355 -10.04 21.07 -16.87
CA GLN A 355 -9.41 19.79 -16.56
C GLN A 355 -10.38 18.60 -16.69
N LEU A 356 -11.67 18.80 -16.42
CA LEU A 356 -12.70 17.77 -16.51
C LEU A 356 -13.96 18.33 -17.21
N PRO A 357 -13.96 18.39 -18.57
CA PRO A 357 -15.01 19.10 -19.33
C PRO A 357 -16.43 18.57 -19.13
N VAL A 358 -16.58 17.29 -18.77
CA VAL A 358 -17.89 16.68 -18.46
C VAL A 358 -18.62 17.37 -17.30
N LEU A 359 -17.93 18.14 -16.47
CA LEU A 359 -18.54 18.91 -15.38
C LEU A 359 -19.28 20.17 -15.85
N ALA A 360 -19.13 20.59 -17.11
CA ALA A 360 -19.95 21.67 -17.67
C ALA A 360 -21.45 21.35 -17.57
N ASP A 361 -21.83 20.09 -17.82
CA ASP A 361 -23.21 19.63 -17.70
C ASP A 361 -23.68 19.61 -16.25
N VAL A 362 -22.80 19.27 -15.30
CA VAL A 362 -23.08 19.34 -13.86
C VAL A 362 -23.34 20.78 -13.42
N ARG A 363 -22.50 21.72 -13.88
CA ARG A 363 -22.69 23.16 -13.60
C ARG A 363 -24.03 23.65 -14.13
N ARG A 364 -24.37 23.29 -15.37
CA ARG A 364 -25.66 23.62 -15.96
C ARG A 364 -26.83 23.04 -15.17
N TYR A 365 -26.73 21.77 -14.76
CA TYR A 365 -27.75 21.15 -13.91
C TYR A 365 -27.91 21.87 -12.57
N PHE A 366 -26.82 22.30 -11.93
CA PHE A 366 -26.91 23.09 -10.69
C PHE A 366 -27.53 24.47 -10.90
N ASP A 367 -27.28 25.12 -12.04
CA ASP A 367 -27.91 26.38 -12.40
C ASP A 367 -29.43 26.21 -12.60
N GLU A 368 -29.85 25.15 -13.29
CA GLU A 368 -31.26 24.77 -13.44
C GLU A 368 -31.89 24.45 -12.08
N LEU A 369 -31.20 23.66 -11.23
CA LEU A 369 -31.64 23.28 -9.90
C LEU A 369 -31.84 24.49 -8.97
N ALA A 370 -31.01 25.52 -9.08
CA ALA A 370 -31.15 26.75 -8.30
C ALA A 370 -32.49 27.44 -8.56
N LEU A 371 -32.97 27.40 -9.80
CA LEU A 371 -34.23 28.02 -10.25
C LEU A 371 -35.47 27.15 -9.95
N LEU A 372 -35.31 25.83 -9.83
CA LEU A 372 -36.41 24.90 -9.55
C LEU A 372 -36.94 25.07 -8.12
N SER A 373 -38.27 25.15 -7.97
CA SER A 373 -38.91 25.02 -6.65
C SER A 373 -39.17 23.55 -6.36
N VAL A 374 -38.77 23.07 -5.17
CA VAL A 374 -38.86 21.65 -4.83
C VAL A 374 -40.15 21.39 -4.03
N PRO A 375 -40.98 20.41 -4.41
CA PRO A 375 -42.13 20.01 -3.60
C PRO A 375 -41.70 19.41 -2.26
N ASN A 376 -42.36 19.82 -1.16
CA ASN A 376 -42.16 19.20 0.14
C ASN A 376 -42.97 17.90 0.23
N HIS A 377 -42.41 16.78 -0.23
CA HIS A 377 -42.97 15.47 0.05
C HIS A 377 -42.36 14.87 1.33
N PRO A 378 -43.17 14.35 2.27
CA PRO A 378 -42.65 13.60 3.41
C PRO A 378 -41.95 12.35 2.88
N SER A 379 -40.82 11.99 3.50
CA SER A 379 -40.05 10.80 3.16
C SER A 379 -40.89 9.54 3.35
N GLU A 380 -41.23 8.88 2.26
CA GLU A 380 -41.79 7.54 2.27
C GLU A 380 -40.73 6.58 2.83
N ARG A 381 -41.05 5.88 3.93
CA ARG A 381 -40.16 4.87 4.51
C ARG A 381 -40.25 3.62 3.65
N GLU A 382 -39.34 3.50 2.69
CA GLU A 382 -39.18 2.26 1.93
C GLU A 382 -38.57 1.18 2.83
N MET A 383 -39.12 -0.02 2.75
CA MET A 383 -38.58 -1.20 3.42
C MET A 383 -37.28 -1.60 2.73
N THR A 384 -36.15 -1.46 3.42
CA THR A 384 -34.83 -1.75 2.87
C THR A 384 -34.55 -3.24 2.92
N GLU A 385 -34.21 -3.83 1.79
CA GLU A 385 -33.66 -5.18 1.72
C GLU A 385 -32.31 -5.25 2.45
N ILE A 386 -32.06 -6.36 3.14
CA ILE A 386 -30.81 -6.61 3.87
C ILE A 386 -29.84 -7.29 2.91
N ALA A 387 -28.59 -6.81 2.87
CA ALA A 387 -27.54 -7.41 2.06
C ALA A 387 -27.26 -8.86 2.52
N PRO A 388 -27.39 -9.86 1.63
CA PRO A 388 -27.51 -11.27 2.01
C PRO A 388 -26.22 -11.84 2.61
N LEU A 389 -25.06 -11.53 2.03
CA LEU A 389 -23.78 -12.07 2.52
C LEU A 389 -23.43 -11.49 3.89
N LYS A 390 -23.65 -10.18 4.08
CA LYS A 390 -23.39 -9.54 5.38
C LYS A 390 -24.25 -10.13 6.48
N ASP A 391 -25.55 -10.32 6.24
CA ASP A 391 -26.47 -10.90 7.22
C ASP A 391 -26.13 -12.37 7.53
N GLN A 392 -25.71 -13.15 6.54
CA GLN A 392 -25.20 -14.51 6.76
C GLN A 392 -23.97 -14.52 7.69
N ILE A 393 -23.00 -13.63 7.44
CA ILE A 393 -21.79 -13.52 8.26
C ILE A 393 -22.15 -13.07 9.68
N GLU A 394 -23.02 -12.07 9.82
CA GLU A 394 -23.43 -11.56 11.14
C GLU A 394 -24.20 -12.59 11.97
N ARG A 395 -25.05 -13.41 11.34
CA ARG A 395 -25.73 -14.52 12.02
C ARG A 395 -24.79 -15.65 12.43
N SER A 396 -23.71 -15.85 11.67
CA SER A 396 -22.70 -16.86 11.98
C SER A 396 -21.77 -16.45 13.13
N TYR A 397 -21.72 -15.16 13.47
CA TYR A 397 -20.86 -14.62 14.50
C TYR A 397 -21.50 -14.76 15.90
N SER A 398 -20.82 -15.48 16.79
CA SER A 398 -21.16 -15.60 18.21
C SER A 398 -20.11 -14.90 19.08
N PRO A 399 -20.44 -14.33 20.27
CA PRO A 399 -19.45 -13.81 21.21
C PRO A 399 -18.37 -14.83 21.62
N ASP A 400 -18.70 -16.12 21.67
CA ASP A 400 -17.76 -17.21 22.01
C ASP A 400 -16.65 -17.41 20.95
N THR A 401 -16.78 -16.76 19.80
CA THR A 401 -15.82 -16.79 18.68
C THR A 401 -14.45 -16.25 19.09
N LEU A 402 -14.39 -15.28 20.02
CA LEU A 402 -13.13 -14.60 20.36
C LEU A 402 -12.11 -15.55 21.02
N GLU A 403 -12.52 -16.27 22.07
CA GLU A 403 -11.67 -17.22 22.78
C GLU A 403 -11.30 -18.41 21.87
N SER A 404 -12.26 -18.90 21.08
CA SER A 404 -12.01 -19.94 20.08
C SER A 404 -10.98 -19.49 19.05
N HIS A 405 -11.09 -18.26 18.57
CA HIS A 405 -10.19 -17.67 17.59
C HIS A 405 -8.77 -17.49 18.16
N TYR A 406 -8.65 -16.93 19.37
CA TYR A 406 -7.35 -16.80 20.05
C TYR A 406 -6.67 -18.17 20.22
N ASN A 407 -7.39 -19.17 20.73
CA ASN A 407 -6.84 -20.51 20.94
C ASN A 407 -6.43 -21.21 19.64
N THR A 408 -7.18 -21.00 18.55
CA THR A 408 -6.94 -21.67 17.26
C THR A 408 -5.83 -21.00 16.45
N VAL A 409 -5.81 -19.66 16.42
CA VAL A 409 -4.98 -18.89 15.49
C VAL A 409 -3.75 -18.28 16.18
N TRP A 410 -3.90 -17.73 17.39
CA TRP A 410 -2.88 -16.83 17.96
C TRP A 410 -2.07 -17.42 19.12
N LYS A 411 -2.60 -18.42 19.82
CA LYS A 411 -2.00 -18.96 21.06
C LYS A 411 -0.55 -19.43 20.91
N ASN A 412 -0.21 -20.05 19.78
CA ASN A 412 1.08 -20.70 19.55
C ASN A 412 1.91 -20.04 18.45
N VAL A 413 1.52 -18.84 18.00
CA VAL A 413 2.15 -18.18 16.85
C VAL A 413 3.04 -17.04 17.30
N GLU A 414 4.29 -17.04 16.85
CA GLU A 414 5.26 -15.98 17.10
C GLU A 414 5.97 -15.61 15.79
N ASP A 415 6.06 -14.31 15.50
CA ASP A 415 6.55 -13.80 14.21
C ASP A 415 7.94 -14.35 13.85
N ARG A 416 8.82 -14.53 14.86
CA ARG A 416 10.21 -14.97 14.67
C ARG A 416 10.33 -16.34 13.99
N ASN A 417 9.38 -17.24 14.26
CA ASN A 417 9.45 -18.63 13.82
C ASN A 417 8.29 -19.00 12.87
N ASP A 418 7.56 -18.00 12.37
CA ASP A 418 6.37 -18.21 11.56
C ASP A 418 6.75 -18.52 10.10
N PRO A 419 6.49 -19.74 9.61
CA PRO A 419 6.77 -20.10 8.22
C PRO A 419 5.83 -19.38 7.24
N ASP A 420 4.59 -19.08 7.65
CA ASP A 420 3.61 -18.41 6.79
C ASP A 420 4.04 -16.96 6.52
N LEU A 421 4.62 -16.30 7.52
CA LEU A 421 5.16 -14.94 7.36
C LEU A 421 6.30 -14.88 6.35
N LYS A 422 7.20 -15.87 6.36
CA LYS A 422 8.30 -15.93 5.38
C LYS A 422 7.77 -16.04 3.96
N MET A 423 6.81 -16.94 3.75
CA MET A 423 6.15 -17.10 2.46
C MET A 423 5.50 -15.78 1.98
N LEU A 424 4.82 -15.05 2.87
CA LEU A 424 4.20 -13.76 2.53
C LEU A 424 5.23 -12.67 2.20
N THR A 425 6.36 -12.64 2.91
CA THR A 425 7.43 -11.68 2.61
C THR A 425 8.13 -12.00 1.31
N ASP A 426 8.27 -13.29 0.96
CA ASP A 426 8.98 -13.72 -0.25
C ASP A 426 8.32 -13.15 -1.52
N VAL A 427 7.00 -13.01 -1.55
CA VAL A 427 6.28 -12.40 -2.69
C VAL A 427 6.78 -10.98 -2.98
N TYR A 428 7.10 -10.19 -1.95
CA TYR A 428 7.60 -8.82 -2.15
C TYR A 428 9.08 -8.75 -2.53
N THR A 429 9.81 -9.86 -2.42
CA THR A 429 11.21 -9.96 -2.83
C THR A 429 11.39 -10.47 -4.26
N GLN A 430 10.29 -10.81 -4.95
CA GLN A 430 10.32 -11.31 -6.32
C GLN A 430 10.64 -10.19 -7.32
N GLU A 431 11.46 -10.52 -8.32
CA GLU A 431 11.82 -9.60 -9.41
C GLU A 431 10.56 -9.14 -10.16
N GLY A 432 10.46 -7.83 -10.43
CA GLY A 432 9.32 -7.21 -11.13
C GLY A 432 8.20 -6.67 -10.25
N VAL A 433 8.14 -7.01 -8.95
CA VAL A 433 7.12 -6.46 -8.03
C VAL A 433 7.32 -4.95 -7.77
N GLU A 434 8.57 -4.49 -7.79
CA GLU A 434 8.94 -3.08 -7.66
C GLU A 434 8.33 -2.20 -8.77
N SER A 435 8.15 -2.75 -9.97
CA SER A 435 7.50 -2.02 -11.07
C SER A 435 6.02 -1.72 -10.80
N VAL A 436 5.35 -2.60 -10.04
CA VAL A 436 3.91 -2.52 -9.74
C VAL A 436 3.63 -1.60 -8.56
N LEU A 437 4.46 -1.71 -7.52
CA LEU A 437 4.37 -0.89 -6.32
C LEU A 437 4.90 0.54 -6.55
N GLY A 438 5.36 0.81 -7.79
CA GLY A 438 6.05 2.01 -8.20
C GLY A 438 7.52 1.93 -7.79
N GLU A 439 8.42 2.43 -8.65
CA GLU A 439 9.82 2.60 -8.27
C GLU A 439 9.85 3.30 -6.90
N PRO A 440 10.47 2.72 -5.86
CA PRO A 440 10.93 3.55 -4.79
C PRO A 440 11.86 4.55 -5.47
N LYS A 441 11.43 5.81 -5.63
CA LYS A 441 12.38 6.90 -5.83
C LYS A 441 13.47 6.64 -4.80
N PRO A 442 14.74 6.48 -5.21
CA PRO A 442 15.80 6.02 -4.32
C PRO A 442 15.64 6.80 -3.03
N PHE A 443 15.25 6.06 -1.98
CA PHE A 443 14.88 6.66 -0.71
C PHE A 443 16.02 7.61 -0.37
N LYS A 444 15.72 8.90 -0.15
CA LYS A 444 16.75 9.87 0.20
C LYS A 444 17.23 9.50 1.61
N LEU A 445 18.23 8.61 1.70
CA LEU A 445 18.85 8.16 2.95
C LEU A 445 19.43 9.36 3.73
N ASN A 446 19.60 10.50 3.05
CA ASN A 446 19.99 11.82 3.55
C ASN A 446 19.20 12.28 4.80
N GLY A 447 17.97 11.79 5.03
CA GLY A 447 17.14 12.19 6.18
C GLY A 447 17.09 11.21 7.36
N LEU A 448 17.59 9.97 7.19
CA LEU A 448 17.49 8.95 8.24
C LEU A 448 18.76 8.87 9.10
N PRO A 449 18.63 8.70 10.42
CA PRO A 449 19.80 8.48 11.26
C PRO A 449 20.43 7.13 10.91
N VAL A 450 21.76 7.13 10.77
CA VAL A 450 22.54 5.89 10.64
C VAL A 450 22.61 5.23 12.02
N GLU A 451 22.17 3.98 12.10
CA GLU A 451 22.19 3.18 13.33
C GLU A 451 23.56 2.56 13.57
N LYS A 452 24.14 1.98 12.51
CA LYS A 452 25.33 1.15 12.58
C LYS A 452 26.17 1.27 11.31
N VAL A 453 27.49 1.20 11.46
CA VAL A 453 28.41 1.08 10.32
C VAL A 453 29.34 -0.11 10.56
N ILE A 454 29.34 -1.06 9.64
CA ILE A 454 30.25 -2.20 9.64
C ILE A 454 31.31 -1.94 8.58
N VAL A 455 32.58 -2.02 8.97
CA VAL A 455 33.70 -1.97 8.03
C VAL A 455 34.30 -3.37 7.93
N SER A 456 34.22 -3.99 6.77
CA SER A 456 34.65 -5.36 6.51
C SER A 456 35.74 -5.46 5.44
N TRP A 457 36.56 -6.50 5.58
CA TRP A 457 37.53 -7.00 4.62
C TRP A 457 37.47 -8.54 4.62
N GLU A 458 38.12 -9.21 3.67
CA GLU A 458 37.98 -10.67 3.45
C GLU A 458 38.26 -11.53 4.70
N ALA A 459 39.07 -11.03 5.65
CA ALA A 459 39.47 -11.75 6.85
C ALA A 459 38.87 -11.21 8.17
N GLY A 460 37.99 -10.21 8.14
CA GLY A 460 37.44 -9.63 9.38
C GLY A 460 36.49 -8.45 9.18
N SER A 461 35.80 -8.05 10.27
CA SER A 461 34.95 -6.86 10.28
C SER A 461 35.04 -6.12 11.61
N VAL A 462 34.89 -4.80 11.56
CA VAL A 462 34.82 -3.93 12.72
C VAL A 462 33.49 -3.20 12.70
N GLU A 463 32.71 -3.41 13.75
CA GLU A 463 31.46 -2.71 13.99
C GLU A 463 31.71 -1.39 14.73
N PHE A 464 31.13 -0.32 14.17
CA PHE A 464 31.11 1.00 14.74
C PHE A 464 29.68 1.44 15.06
N GLU A 465 29.55 2.10 16.20
CA GLU A 465 28.33 2.79 16.65
C GLU A 465 28.55 4.30 16.58
N ILE A 466 27.53 5.05 16.15
CA ILE A 466 27.63 6.51 16.01
C ILE A 466 27.23 7.16 17.34
N LYS A 467 28.17 7.86 17.98
CA LYS A 467 27.83 8.65 19.18
C LYS A 467 27.19 9.96 18.74
N LYS A 468 25.98 10.25 19.25
CA LYS A 468 25.24 11.53 19.10
C LYS A 468 25.93 12.76 19.74
N LYS A 469 27.27 12.77 19.86
CA LYS A 469 28.03 13.98 20.20
C LYS A 469 28.59 14.56 18.90
N GLU A 470 27.97 15.64 18.43
CA GLU A 470 28.54 16.50 17.40
C GLU A 470 29.97 16.88 17.81
N ILE A 471 30.90 16.83 16.86
CA ILE A 471 32.28 17.24 17.10
C ILE A 471 32.36 18.73 16.76
N PRO A 472 32.62 19.63 17.72
CA PRO A 472 32.62 21.07 17.46
C PRO A 472 33.92 21.57 16.81
N LYS A 473 34.57 20.78 15.95
CA LYS A 473 35.80 21.20 15.25
C LYS A 473 35.81 20.79 13.79
N GLY A 474 35.61 21.79 12.94
CA GLY A 474 35.93 21.75 11.52
C GLY A 474 34.70 21.63 10.63
N VAL A 475 33.94 22.73 10.56
CA VAL A 475 33.29 23.30 9.36
C VAL A 475 32.40 22.33 8.61
N GLU A 476 31.08 22.58 8.66
CA GLU A 476 30.19 22.36 7.53
C GLU A 476 30.98 22.44 6.22
N SER A 477 31.37 21.29 5.67
CA SER A 477 32.29 21.29 4.55
C SER A 477 31.46 21.56 3.32
N GLU A 478 31.42 22.81 2.91
CA GLU A 478 30.80 23.23 1.66
C GLU A 478 31.57 22.59 0.50
N THR A 479 30.90 21.68 -0.19
CA THR A 479 31.40 21.10 -1.44
C THR A 479 30.50 21.57 -2.58
N GLU A 480 30.87 21.33 -3.84
CA GLU A 480 29.99 21.58 -4.99
C GLU A 480 28.62 20.87 -4.91
N ARG A 481 28.45 19.95 -3.95
CA ARG A 481 27.25 19.14 -3.72
C ARG A 481 26.51 19.45 -2.40
N GLY A 482 26.85 20.52 -1.69
CA GLY A 482 26.14 20.97 -0.48
C GLY A 482 26.93 20.91 0.83
N ILE A 483 26.22 21.14 1.95
CA ILE A 483 26.74 21.23 3.32
C ILE A 483 26.72 19.85 3.99
N PHE A 484 27.75 19.47 4.73
CA PHE A 484 27.85 18.16 5.41
C PHE A 484 28.12 18.28 6.92
N LYS A 485 27.41 17.49 7.75
CA LYS A 485 27.64 17.28 9.19
C LYS A 485 28.45 16.01 9.44
N ARG A 486 29.48 16.11 10.29
CA ARG A 486 30.43 15.02 10.57
C ARG A 486 30.24 14.41 11.96
N TYR A 487 30.02 13.11 12.03
CA TYR A 487 29.81 12.35 13.27
C TYR A 487 30.99 11.44 13.60
N LYS A 488 31.30 11.31 14.89
CA LYS A 488 32.34 10.40 15.39
C LYS A 488 31.80 8.98 15.56
N MET A 489 32.48 8.03 14.95
CA MET A 489 32.22 6.61 15.13
C MET A 489 33.01 6.07 16.32
N THR A 490 32.37 5.27 17.19
CA THR A 490 33.00 4.56 18.29
C THR A 490 32.97 3.08 18.02
N GLN A 491 34.12 2.45 18.15
CA GLN A 491 34.28 1.02 17.89
C GLN A 491 33.61 0.19 19.00
N LYS A 492 32.81 -0.81 18.63
CA LYS A 492 32.06 -1.68 19.55
C LYS A 492 32.78 -3.01 19.84
N THR A 493 33.59 -3.48 18.88
CA THR A 493 34.31 -4.76 18.94
C THR A 493 35.82 -4.50 19.02
N ASN A 494 36.59 -5.26 19.80
CA ASN A 494 38.05 -5.10 19.88
C ASN A 494 38.69 -5.15 18.47
N SER A 495 39.69 -4.29 18.23
CA SER A 495 40.33 -4.11 16.92
C SER A 495 40.84 -5.41 16.36
N ILE A 496 40.25 -5.86 15.25
CA ILE A 496 40.77 -6.99 14.47
C ILE A 496 41.89 -6.44 13.59
N GLN A 497 43.06 -7.09 13.66
CA GLN A 497 44.24 -6.74 12.87
C GLN A 497 43.96 -7.00 11.37
N ILE A 498 44.38 -6.08 10.50
CA ILE A 498 44.35 -6.32 9.05
C ILE A 498 45.61 -7.14 8.72
N PRO A 499 45.48 -8.40 8.26
CA PRO A 499 46.63 -9.23 7.94
C PRO A 499 47.42 -8.61 6.77
N PRO A 500 48.75 -8.78 6.70
CA PRO A 500 49.58 -8.27 5.60
C PRO A 500 49.14 -8.76 4.21
N ALA A 501 48.49 -9.92 4.13
CA ALA A 501 47.95 -10.50 2.89
C ALA A 501 46.69 -9.79 2.37
N ALA A 502 46.04 -8.94 3.17
CA ALA A 502 44.82 -8.23 2.81
C ALA A 502 45.07 -6.80 2.27
N VAL A 503 46.34 -6.47 1.98
CA VAL A 503 46.79 -5.14 1.55
C VAL A 503 46.25 -4.75 0.17
N ASP A 504 45.92 -5.72 -0.69
CA ASP A 504 45.43 -5.50 -2.06
C ASP A 504 43.90 -5.65 -2.21
N LEU A 505 43.16 -5.81 -1.10
CA LEU A 505 41.72 -6.06 -1.13
C LEU A 505 40.91 -4.80 -0.72
N PRO A 506 39.72 -4.59 -1.28
CA PRO A 506 38.92 -3.40 -0.97
C PRO A 506 38.38 -3.44 0.47
N LEU A 507 38.44 -2.31 1.18
CA LEU A 507 37.62 -2.14 2.38
C LEU A 507 36.19 -1.89 1.94
N THR A 508 35.24 -2.59 2.56
CA THR A 508 33.81 -2.36 2.35
C THR A 508 33.19 -1.79 3.62
N ALA A 509 32.50 -0.66 3.51
CA ALA A 509 31.69 -0.07 4.58
C ALA A 509 30.21 -0.33 4.29
N THR A 510 29.54 -1.01 5.20
CA THR A 510 28.08 -1.23 5.19
C THR A 510 27.45 -0.31 6.23
N LEU A 511 26.62 0.64 5.78
CA LEU A 511 25.82 1.51 6.64
C LEU A 511 24.42 0.91 6.79
N THR A 512 23.90 0.87 8.02
CA THR A 512 22.52 0.46 8.32
C THR A 512 21.77 1.69 8.84
N PHE A 513 20.64 2.03 8.20
CA PHE A 513 19.81 3.17 8.53
C PHE A 513 18.60 2.75 9.36
N VAL A 514 18.18 3.61 10.28
CA VAL A 514 16.97 3.39 11.09
C VAL A 514 15.75 3.50 10.16
N SER A 515 15.18 2.37 9.76
CA SER A 515 14.01 2.26 8.88
C SER A 515 13.25 0.97 9.20
N GLU A 516 11.97 0.88 8.80
CA GLU A 516 11.11 -0.30 9.07
C GLU A 516 11.68 -1.62 8.49
N ILE A 517 12.53 -1.53 7.45
CA ILE A 517 13.13 -2.68 6.74
C ILE A 517 14.64 -2.81 7.06
N GLY A 518 15.23 -1.86 7.79
CA GLY A 518 16.66 -1.84 8.09
C GLY A 518 17.54 -1.67 6.87
N HIS A 519 17.23 -0.69 6.00
CA HIS A 519 17.97 -0.43 4.76
C HIS A 519 19.48 -0.37 4.99
N THR A 520 20.22 -1.14 4.19
CA THR A 520 21.68 -1.15 4.20
C THR A 520 22.26 -0.62 2.90
N CYS A 521 23.32 0.17 2.98
CA CYS A 521 24.09 0.61 1.83
C CYS A 521 25.55 0.19 1.98
N THR A 522 26.15 -0.38 0.92
CA THR A 522 27.55 -0.82 0.90
C THR A 522 28.39 0.06 -0.02
N VAL A 523 29.53 0.51 0.47
CA VAL A 523 30.53 1.26 -0.32
C VAL A 523 31.87 0.57 -0.19
N SER A 524 32.60 0.41 -1.29
CA SER A 524 33.93 -0.20 -1.27
C SER A 524 34.98 0.69 -1.92
N SER A 525 36.17 0.76 -1.32
CA SER A 525 37.34 1.42 -1.91
C SER A 525 38.55 0.49 -1.83
N PRO A 526 39.37 0.39 -2.90
CA PRO A 526 40.64 -0.33 -2.85
C PRO A 526 41.56 0.27 -1.79
N LEU A 527 42.16 -0.58 -0.95
CA LEU A 527 43.09 -0.15 0.07
C LEU A 527 44.43 0.26 -0.54
N ASN A 528 44.77 1.55 -0.39
CA ASN A 528 46.10 2.05 -0.73
C ASN A 528 46.83 2.42 0.57
N PHE A 529 47.73 1.55 1.04
CA PHE A 529 48.56 1.85 2.19
C PHE A 529 49.77 2.70 1.80
N PRO A 530 49.91 3.92 2.34
CA PRO A 530 51.11 4.72 2.10
C PRO A 530 52.31 4.13 2.86
N SER A 531 53.38 3.80 2.13
CA SER A 531 54.62 3.18 2.64
C SER A 531 55.29 4.00 3.76
N ASP A 532 55.16 5.33 3.70
CA ASP A 532 55.90 6.29 4.52
C ASP A 532 55.14 6.83 5.74
N LYS A 533 53.90 6.41 5.99
CA LYS A 533 53.06 6.99 7.06
C LYS A 533 52.76 5.98 8.17
N GLN A 534 52.88 6.41 9.44
CA GLN A 534 52.43 5.64 10.61
C GLN A 534 50.91 5.72 10.85
N LYS A 535 50.27 6.78 10.35
CA LYS A 535 48.82 7.03 10.47
C LYS A 535 48.29 7.51 9.13
N HIS A 536 47.16 6.95 8.71
CA HIS A 536 46.53 7.30 7.45
C HIS A 536 45.00 7.33 7.60
N TRP A 537 44.37 8.37 7.07
CA TRP A 537 42.91 8.41 6.92
C TRP A 537 42.57 7.91 5.53
N HIS A 538 41.82 6.81 5.48
CA HIS A 538 41.33 6.23 4.24
C HIS A 538 39.84 6.53 4.08
N GLN A 539 39.46 7.01 2.91
CA GLN A 539 38.06 7.28 2.56
C GLN A 539 37.54 6.08 1.77
N ILE A 540 36.49 5.43 2.29
CA ILE A 540 35.98 4.18 1.72
C ILE A 540 35.02 4.45 0.54
N GLY A 541 34.49 5.68 0.43
CA GLY A 541 33.83 6.19 -0.77
C GLY A 541 32.78 7.26 -0.48
N SER A 542 32.23 7.86 -1.54
CA SER A 542 30.99 8.65 -1.49
C SER A 542 29.86 7.76 -2.00
N VAL A 543 28.82 7.57 -1.20
CA VAL A 543 27.60 6.90 -1.68
C VAL A 543 27.01 7.74 -2.83
N GLU A 544 26.25 7.12 -3.75
CA GLU A 544 25.29 7.81 -4.64
C GLU A 544 24.30 8.73 -3.88
N VAL A 545 24.31 8.65 -2.55
CA VAL A 545 23.40 9.25 -1.58
C VAL A 545 24.15 10.22 -0.64
N GLU A 546 25.14 10.95 -1.18
CA GLU A 546 25.79 12.09 -0.51
C GLU A 546 26.33 11.79 0.91
N CYS A 547 26.85 10.59 1.16
CA CYS A 547 27.45 10.23 2.46
C CYS A 547 28.91 9.80 2.27
N VAL A 548 29.79 10.23 3.17
CA VAL A 548 31.23 9.92 3.13
C VAL A 548 31.66 9.20 4.40
N VAL A 549 32.21 7.98 4.25
CA VAL A 549 32.78 7.21 5.36
C VAL A 549 34.30 7.27 5.31
N GLN A 550 34.91 7.66 6.43
CA GLN A 550 36.36 7.72 6.60
C GLN A 550 36.80 6.91 7.81
N VAL A 551 37.87 6.13 7.64
CA VAL A 551 38.47 5.35 8.72
C VAL A 551 39.94 5.71 8.91
N GLY A 552 40.36 5.75 10.16
CA GLY A 552 41.73 6.00 10.58
C GLY A 552 42.46 4.68 10.76
N LEU A 553 43.50 4.48 9.94
CA LEU A 553 44.40 3.35 9.94
C LEU A 553 45.70 3.74 10.68
N GLU A 554 46.16 2.89 11.59
CA GLU A 554 47.39 3.09 12.36
C GLU A 554 48.30 1.86 12.22
N LYS A 555 49.56 2.09 11.87
CA LYS A 555 50.57 1.05 11.68
C LYS A 555 51.20 0.68 13.02
N GLN A 556 51.10 -0.58 13.40
CA GLN A 556 51.69 -1.13 14.62
C GLN A 556 53.19 -1.42 14.44
N PRO A 557 53.98 -1.53 15.53
CA PRO A 557 55.41 -1.83 15.47
C PRO A 557 55.77 -3.13 14.71
N GLY A 558 54.83 -4.07 14.59
CA GLY A 558 54.96 -5.33 13.84
C GLY A 558 54.68 -5.22 12.34
N GLY A 559 54.40 -4.03 11.80
CA GLY A 559 54.12 -3.82 10.37
C GLY A 559 52.65 -3.99 9.96
N GLU A 560 51.80 -4.46 10.87
CA GLU A 560 50.36 -4.63 10.68
C GLU A 560 49.59 -3.31 10.84
N TRP A 561 48.45 -3.19 10.15
CA TRP A 561 47.57 -2.03 10.25
C TRP A 561 46.32 -2.35 11.07
N ILE A 562 45.90 -1.40 11.90
CA ILE A 562 44.65 -1.48 12.67
C ILE A 562 43.70 -0.35 12.28
N VAL A 563 42.40 -0.65 12.26
CA VAL A 563 41.35 0.37 12.18
C VAL A 563 41.06 0.85 13.61
N ASN A 564 41.31 2.13 13.89
CA ASN A 564 41.23 2.69 15.25
C ASN A 564 40.07 3.69 15.42
N LYS A 565 39.80 4.50 14.39
CA LYS A 565 38.80 5.57 14.45
C LYS A 565 37.98 5.62 13.16
N GLY A 566 36.76 6.12 13.24
CA GLY A 566 35.93 6.37 12.07
C GLY A 566 35.18 7.69 12.17
N PHE A 567 34.88 8.25 11.00
CA PHE A 567 33.95 9.36 10.83
C PHE A 567 32.97 9.02 9.72
N VAL A 568 31.73 9.44 9.91
CA VAL A 568 30.70 9.46 8.87
C VAL A 568 30.26 10.90 8.67
N SER A 569 30.27 11.37 7.44
CA SER A 569 29.75 12.68 7.05
C SER A 569 28.45 12.50 6.28
N LEU A 570 27.40 13.17 6.73
CA LEU A 570 26.05 13.15 6.17
C LEU A 570 25.68 14.54 5.65
N PRO A 571 24.86 14.66 4.60
CA PRO A 571 24.45 15.96 4.09
C PRO A 571 23.50 16.64 5.09
N VAL A 572 23.57 17.97 5.19
CA VAL A 572 22.63 18.78 5.97
C VAL A 572 21.45 19.10 5.06
N ASN A 573 20.24 18.73 5.46
CA ASN A 573 19.05 19.13 4.73
C ASN A 573 18.88 20.64 4.88
N GLU A 574 18.78 21.37 3.77
CA GLU A 574 18.50 22.83 3.73
C GLU A 574 17.13 23.22 4.34
N GLU A 575 16.36 22.27 4.88
CA GLU A 575 15.13 22.54 5.65
C GLU A 575 15.38 22.75 7.17
N GLU A 576 16.65 22.74 7.62
CA GLU A 576 17.03 22.99 9.03
C GLU A 576 17.40 24.45 9.38
N GLU A 577 17.23 25.44 8.48
CA GLU A 577 17.31 26.88 8.82
C GLU A 577 15.95 27.58 8.93
#